data_AF-A0A3A9EEP9-F1
#
_entry.id   AF-A0A3A9EEP9-F1
#
_cell.length_a   1.000
_cell.length_b   1.000
_cell.length_c   1.000
_cell.angle_alpha   90.00
_cell.angle_beta   90.00
_cell.angle_gamma   90.00
#
_symmetry.space_group_name_H-M   'P 1'
#
loop_
_entity.id
_entity.type
_entity.pdbx_description
1 polymer ?
#
loop_
_entity_poly.entity_id
_entity_poly.type
_entity_poly.pdbx_seq_one_letter_code
_entity_poly.pdbx_strand_id
1 'polypeptide(L)'
;EGILRLTIFIGYVFLISLMKDIKRVYQYHGAEHKCISCIERGYPLTVDNVRKSSKEHKRCGTSFMLFVMVVSILFFFFIKVENPFIKMGLRVVLIPFIAGVSYEIIRLAGKTDHFIVNILSAPGLWLQRLTTKEPDDQMIEVAIAAVEEVFDWKAYFQERFDSVKGYRKE
;
A
#
# COMPACT_ATOMS: atom_id res chain seq x y z
N GLU A 1 -14.77 1.47 21.57
CA GLU A 1 -13.91 2.50 20.92
C GLU A 1 -13.31 2.06 19.58
N GLY A 2 -12.66 0.88 19.48
CA GLY A 2 -11.91 0.48 18.28
C GLY A 2 -12.73 0.43 16.98
N ILE A 3 -13.91 -0.22 17.01
CA ILE A 3 -14.82 -0.30 15.85
C ILE A 3 -15.24 1.10 15.39
N LEU A 4 -15.63 1.98 16.33
CA LEU A 4 -16.01 3.35 16.00
C LEU A 4 -14.87 4.13 15.32
N ARG A 5 -13.63 4.01 15.80
CA ARG A 5 -12.46 4.65 15.16
C ARG A 5 -12.22 4.12 13.74
N LEU A 6 -12.36 2.81 13.54
CA LEU A 6 -12.22 2.20 12.22
C LEU A 6 -13.31 2.69 11.26
N THR A 7 -14.56 2.73 11.72
CA THR A 7 -15.68 3.25 10.93
C THR A 7 -15.48 4.72 10.57
N ILE A 8 -15.06 5.56 11.52
CA ILE A 8 -14.78 6.98 11.27
C ILE A 8 -13.65 7.13 10.25
N PHE A 9 -12.57 6.35 10.37
CA PHE A 9 -11.45 6.41 9.44
C PHE A 9 -11.86 6.00 8.02
N ILE A 10 -12.52 4.85 7.86
CA ILE A 10 -12.98 4.39 6.54
C ILE A 10 -14.00 5.37 5.96
N GLY A 11 -14.94 5.85 6.77
CA GLY A 11 -15.92 6.86 6.37
C GLY A 11 -15.27 8.16 5.91
N TYR A 12 -14.26 8.64 6.65
CA TYR A 12 -13.49 9.82 6.29
C TYR A 12 -12.77 9.65 4.95
N VAL A 13 -12.01 8.56 4.78
CA VAL A 13 -11.30 8.25 3.52
C VAL A 13 -12.28 8.17 2.34
N PHE A 14 -13.43 7.53 2.55
CA PHE A 14 -14.49 7.46 1.54
C PHE A 14 -15.03 8.85 1.18
N LEU A 15 -15.37 9.69 2.15
CA LEU A 15 -15.93 11.02 1.90
C LEU A 15 -14.95 11.92 1.15
N ILE A 16 -13.67 11.96 1.56
CA ILE A 16 -12.67 12.78 0.86
C ILE A 16 -12.38 12.25 -0.54
N SER A 17 -12.55 10.94 -0.79
CA SER A 17 -12.35 10.35 -2.13
C SER A 17 -13.31 10.91 -3.19
N LEU A 18 -14.41 11.55 -2.76
CA LEU A 18 -15.38 12.21 -3.63
C LEU A 18 -14.91 13.59 -4.10
N MET A 19 -13.91 14.18 -3.44
CA MET A 19 -13.33 15.47 -3.82
C MET A 19 -12.47 15.32 -5.07
N LYS A 20 -12.59 16.26 -6.02
CA LYS A 20 -11.88 16.22 -7.31
C LYS A 20 -10.35 16.18 -7.14
N ASP A 21 -9.82 17.00 -6.24
CA ASP A 21 -8.37 17.09 -6.01
C ASP A 21 -7.83 15.79 -5.40
N ILE A 22 -8.56 15.21 -4.44
CA ILE A 22 -8.19 13.93 -3.82
C ILE A 22 -8.29 12.79 -4.84
N LYS A 23 -9.31 12.80 -5.71
CA LYS A 23 -9.40 11.84 -6.81
C LYS A 23 -8.17 11.92 -7.71
N ARG A 24 -7.69 13.13 -8.05
CA ARG A 24 -6.46 13.32 -8.83
C ARG A 24 -5.23 12.76 -8.09
N VAL A 25 -5.11 13.00 -6.79
CA VAL A 25 -4.03 12.40 -5.97
C VAL A 25 -4.09 10.87 -5.99
N TYR A 26 -5.28 10.28 -5.87
CA TYR A 26 -5.46 8.84 -5.94
C TYR A 26 -5.19 8.25 -7.33
N GLN A 27 -5.30 9.03 -8.40
CA GLN A 27 -4.87 8.63 -9.74
C GLN A 27 -3.34 8.57 -9.84
N TYR A 28 -2.62 9.59 -9.37
CA TYR A 28 -1.15 9.55 -9.32
C TYR A 28 -0.63 8.40 -8.45
N HIS A 29 -1.26 8.14 -7.32
CA HIS A 29 -0.97 6.97 -6.49
C HIS A 29 -1.23 5.65 -7.25
N GLY A 30 -2.32 5.58 -8.02
CA GLY A 30 -2.58 4.45 -8.91
C GLY A 30 -1.50 4.28 -10.00
N ALA A 31 -0.98 5.38 -10.54
CA ALA A 31 0.12 5.35 -11.53
C ALA A 31 1.41 4.80 -10.93
N GLU A 32 1.77 5.22 -9.72
CA GLU A 32 2.95 4.70 -8.99
C GLU A 32 2.82 3.18 -8.75
N HIS A 33 1.70 2.74 -8.18
CA HIS A 33 1.44 1.30 -7.99
C HIS A 33 1.51 0.48 -9.28
N LYS A 34 0.99 1.03 -10.39
CA LYS A 34 1.06 0.37 -11.69
C LYS A 34 2.48 0.29 -12.24
N CYS A 35 3.31 1.31 -12.04
CA CYS A 35 4.72 1.29 -12.43
C CYS A 35 5.47 0.19 -11.68
N ILE A 36 5.35 0.16 -10.35
CA ILE A 36 5.98 -0.88 -9.52
C ILE A 36 5.47 -2.27 -9.93
N SER A 37 4.16 -2.44 -10.09
CA SER A 37 3.56 -3.71 -10.52
C SER A 37 4.02 -4.16 -11.91
N CYS A 38 4.29 -3.22 -12.83
CA CYS A 38 4.82 -3.50 -14.16
C CYS A 38 6.22 -4.12 -14.08
N ILE A 39 7.11 -3.45 -13.32
CA ILE A 39 8.51 -3.88 -13.13
C ILE A 39 8.57 -5.24 -12.44
N GLU A 40 7.80 -5.41 -11.36
CA GLU A 40 7.81 -6.65 -10.57
C GLU A 40 7.25 -7.86 -11.33
N ARG A 41 6.45 -7.64 -12.38
CA ARG A 41 5.96 -8.68 -13.28
C ARG A 41 6.91 -8.95 -14.45
N GLY A 42 8.03 -8.24 -14.54
CA GLY A 42 9.01 -8.41 -15.62
C GLY A 42 8.56 -7.79 -16.94
N TYR A 43 7.77 -6.71 -16.91
CA TYR A 43 7.49 -5.91 -18.10
C TYR A 43 8.30 -4.59 -18.10
N PRO A 44 8.84 -4.15 -19.24
CA PRO A 44 9.50 -2.86 -19.36
C PRO A 44 8.57 -1.70 -18.98
N LEU A 45 9.10 -0.66 -18.32
CA LEU A 45 8.35 0.55 -18.01
C LEU A 45 8.03 1.33 -19.29
N THR A 46 6.88 1.03 -19.86
CA THR A 46 6.28 1.78 -20.97
C THR A 46 4.86 2.15 -20.59
N VAL A 47 4.33 3.24 -21.14
CA VAL A 47 2.96 3.69 -20.85
C VAL A 47 1.94 2.56 -21.06
N ASP A 48 2.07 1.79 -22.14
CA ASP A 48 1.17 0.68 -22.46
C ASP A 48 1.25 -0.48 -21.46
N ASN A 49 2.45 -0.87 -21.01
CA ASN A 49 2.61 -1.94 -20.02
C ASN A 49 2.12 -1.51 -18.64
N VAL A 50 2.42 -0.26 -18.25
CA VAL A 50 1.97 0.32 -16.99
C VAL A 50 0.45 0.43 -16.99
N ARG A 51 -0.18 0.87 -18.08
CA ARG A 51 -1.64 0.96 -18.22
C ARG A 51 -2.34 -0.37 -17.94
N LYS A 52 -1.77 -1.49 -18.39
CA LYS A 52 -2.29 -2.85 -18.20
C LYS A 52 -1.99 -3.46 -16.82
N SER A 53 -1.10 -2.83 -16.05
CA SER A 53 -0.69 -3.33 -14.73
C SER A 53 -1.75 -3.04 -13.65
N SER A 54 -1.71 -3.80 -12.55
CA SER A 54 -2.65 -3.62 -11.43
C SER A 54 -2.27 -2.39 -10.61
N LYS A 55 -3.28 -1.71 -10.07
CA LYS A 55 -3.12 -0.60 -9.11
C LYS A 55 -3.17 -1.07 -7.66
N GLU A 56 -3.34 -2.37 -7.42
CA GLU A 56 -3.40 -2.97 -6.09
C GLU A 56 -2.07 -3.65 -5.80
N HIS A 57 -1.47 -3.30 -4.66
CA HIS A 57 -0.16 -3.82 -4.28
C HIS A 57 -0.12 -4.18 -2.80
N LYS A 58 0.31 -5.41 -2.47
CA LYS A 58 0.29 -5.90 -1.08
C LYS A 58 1.16 -5.07 -0.12
N ARG A 59 2.14 -4.33 -0.65
CA ARG A 59 3.12 -3.53 0.12
C ARG A 59 2.83 -2.02 0.14
N CYS A 60 1.57 -1.61 0.02
CA CYS A 60 1.19 -0.20 0.01
C CYS A 60 1.13 0.43 1.42
N GLY A 61 1.60 1.68 1.56
CA GLY A 61 1.54 2.47 2.79
C GLY A 61 0.12 2.69 3.32
N THR A 62 -0.90 2.73 2.46
CA THR A 62 -2.31 2.84 2.88
C THR A 62 -2.79 1.56 3.58
N SER A 63 -2.33 0.39 3.12
CA SER A 63 -2.57 -0.87 3.83
C SER A 63 -1.80 -0.94 5.14
N PHE A 64 -0.58 -0.39 5.18
CA PHE A 64 0.19 -0.26 6.41
C PHE A 64 -0.56 0.57 7.46
N MET A 65 -1.13 1.73 7.10
CA MET A 65 -1.94 2.53 8.03
C MET A 65 -3.13 1.74 8.60
N LEU A 66 -3.82 0.96 7.78
CA LEU A 66 -4.91 0.10 8.25
C LEU A 66 -4.41 -0.95 9.25
N PHE A 67 -3.27 -1.60 8.97
CA PHE A 67 -2.67 -2.55 9.92
C PHE A 67 -2.27 -1.88 11.22
N VAL A 68 -1.64 -0.70 11.18
CA VAL A 68 -1.31 0.07 12.39
C VAL A 68 -2.55 0.33 13.23
N MET A 69 -3.68 0.69 12.62
CA MET A 69 -4.93 0.91 13.35
C MET A 69 -5.48 -0.36 13.97
N VAL A 70 -5.52 -1.47 13.23
CA VAL A 70 -6.03 -2.76 13.72
C VAL A 70 -5.15 -3.28 14.85
N VAL A 71 -3.83 -3.28 14.66
CA VAL A 71 -2.85 -3.69 15.66
C VAL A 71 -2.97 -2.81 16.91
N SER A 72 -3.12 -1.48 16.75
CA SER A 72 -3.39 -0.58 17.88
C SER A 72 -4.63 -0.98 18.67
N ILE A 73 -5.74 -1.29 17.99
CA ILE A 73 -6.99 -1.71 18.64
C ILE A 73 -6.77 -2.99 19.45
N LEU A 74 -6.04 -3.96 18.90
CA LEU A 74 -5.73 -5.22 19.58
C LEU A 74 -4.86 -4.97 20.84
N PHE A 75 -3.79 -4.19 20.75
CA PHE A 75 -2.94 -3.90 21.91
C PHE A 75 -3.68 -3.15 23.02
N PHE A 76 -4.42 -2.07 22.67
CA PHE A 76 -5.16 -1.29 23.67
C PHE A 76 -6.43 -1.98 24.18
N PHE A 77 -6.86 -3.09 23.56
CA PHE A 77 -7.94 -3.91 24.10
C PHE A 77 -7.49 -4.66 25.36
N PHE A 78 -6.25 -5.17 25.38
CA PHE A 78 -5.69 -5.89 26.54
C PHE A 78 -5.18 -4.95 27.64
N ILE A 79 -4.70 -3.76 27.28
CA ILE A 79 -4.13 -2.82 28.24
C ILE A 79 -5.21 -1.91 28.83
N LYS A 80 -5.69 -2.25 30.03
CA LYS A 80 -6.64 -1.44 30.80
C LYS A 80 -5.89 -0.58 31.80
N VAL A 81 -5.72 0.71 31.48
CA VAL A 81 -5.20 1.72 32.39
C VAL A 81 -6.32 2.69 32.76
N GLU A 82 -6.53 2.92 34.06
CA GLU A 82 -7.57 3.83 34.55
C GLU A 82 -7.13 5.29 34.45
N ASN A 83 -5.86 5.58 34.75
CA ASN A 83 -5.31 6.94 34.69
C ASN A 83 -5.18 7.43 33.23
N PRO A 84 -5.86 8.53 32.85
CA PRO A 84 -5.85 9.04 31.48
C PRO A 84 -4.48 9.55 31.01
N PHE A 85 -3.65 10.10 31.90
CA PHE A 85 -2.31 10.60 31.55
C PHE A 85 -1.34 9.45 31.28
N ILE A 86 -1.38 8.40 32.12
CA ILE A 86 -0.57 7.19 31.91
C ILE A 86 -1.00 6.48 30.62
N LYS A 87 -2.31 6.41 30.36
CA LYS A 87 -2.86 5.88 29.11
C LYS A 87 -2.37 6.66 27.88
N MET A 88 -2.31 7.98 27.96
CA MET A 88 -1.79 8.84 26.88
C MET A 88 -0.29 8.63 26.67
N GLY A 89 0.51 8.63 27.73
CA GLY A 89 1.95 8.38 27.65
C GLY A 89 2.26 7.01 27.04
N LEU A 90 1.52 5.98 27.45
CA LEU A 90 1.66 4.63 26.91
C LEU A 90 1.31 4.57 25.42
N ARG A 91 0.30 5.33 24.97
CA ARG A 91 -0.02 5.42 23.53
C ARG A 91 1.16 5.93 22.72
N VAL A 92 1.80 7.01 23.17
CA VAL A 92 2.95 7.60 22.46
C VAL A 92 4.12 6.62 22.41
N VAL A 93 4.46 6.00 23.54
CA VAL A 93 5.58 5.05 23.64
C VAL A 93 5.34 3.79 22.80
N LEU A 94 4.08 3.35 22.66
CA LEU A 94 3.75 2.17 21.87
C LEU A 94 3.68 2.44 20.35
N ILE A 95 3.71 3.69 19.87
CA ILE A 95 3.65 3.99 18.43
C ILE A 95 4.75 3.25 17.64
N PRO A 96 6.05 3.35 17.99
CA PRO A 96 7.12 2.68 17.26
C PRO A 96 6.97 1.15 17.29
N PHE A 97 6.52 0.61 18.43
CA PHE A 97 6.31 -0.83 18.58
C PHE A 97 5.17 -1.35 17.70
N ILE A 98 4.02 -0.67 17.71
CA ILE A 98 2.87 -0.99 16.87
C ILE A 98 3.25 -0.86 15.38
N ALA A 99 3.99 0.18 15.01
CA ALA A 99 4.48 0.37 13.66
C ALA A 99 5.41 -0.77 13.23
N GLY A 100 6.34 -1.20 14.10
CA GLY A 100 7.23 -2.33 13.84
C GLY A 100 6.47 -3.64 13.63
N VAL A 101 5.50 -3.96 14.49
CA VAL A 101 4.64 -5.15 14.32
C VAL A 101 3.86 -5.07 13.01
N SER A 102 3.30 -3.91 12.69
CA SER A 102 2.53 -3.69 11.45
C SER A 102 3.42 -3.80 10.21
N TYR A 103 4.69 -3.38 10.30
CA TYR A 103 5.67 -3.50 9.23
C TYR A 103 6.01 -4.96 8.94
N GLU A 104 6.23 -5.78 9.97
CA GLU A 104 6.48 -7.20 9.76
C GLU A 104 5.26 -7.92 9.18
N ILE A 105 4.05 -7.55 9.60
CA ILE A 105 2.80 -8.08 9.00
C ILE A 105 2.72 -7.76 7.50
N ILE A 106 2.92 -6.49 7.08
CA ILE A 106 2.84 -6.12 5.66
C ILE A 106 4.00 -6.73 4.85
N ARG A 107 5.19 -6.84 5.44
CA ARG A 107 6.34 -7.49 4.82
C ARG A 107 6.10 -8.97 4.58
N LEU A 108 5.51 -9.68 5.55
CA LEU A 108 5.10 -11.07 5.39
C LEU A 108 3.98 -11.20 4.34
N ALA A 109 3.00 -10.29 4.37
CA ALA A 109 1.93 -10.25 3.38
C ALA A 109 2.43 -10.13 1.94
N GLY A 110 3.47 -9.34 1.73
CA GLY A 110 4.11 -9.16 0.42
C GLY A 110 5.05 -10.29 -0.01
N LYS A 111 5.34 -11.28 0.84
CA LYS A 111 6.27 -12.39 0.54
C LYS A 111 5.58 -13.73 0.30
N THR A 112 4.35 -13.89 0.77
CA THR A 112 3.68 -15.20 0.81
C THR A 112 2.30 -15.12 0.17
N ASP A 113 1.98 -16.07 -0.72
CA ASP A 113 0.67 -16.21 -1.35
C ASP A 113 -0.25 -17.22 -0.64
N HIS A 114 0.04 -17.53 0.62
CA HIS A 114 -0.75 -18.46 1.41
C HIS A 114 -2.17 -17.92 1.66
N PHE A 115 -3.17 -18.79 1.63
CA PHE A 115 -4.59 -18.43 1.77
C PHE A 115 -4.89 -17.51 2.96
N ILE A 116 -4.36 -17.84 4.13
CA ILE A 116 -4.52 -17.06 5.37
C ILE A 116 -3.95 -15.64 5.20
N VAL A 117 -2.77 -15.52 4.60
CA VAL A 117 -2.10 -14.24 4.37
C VAL A 117 -2.90 -13.37 3.40
N ASN A 118 -3.48 -13.97 2.36
CA ASN A 118 -4.34 -13.27 1.41
C ASN A 118 -5.63 -12.77 2.06
N ILE A 119 -6.24 -13.55 2.97
CA ILE A 119 -7.41 -13.10 3.75
C ILE A 119 -7.04 -11.90 4.63
N LEU A 120 -5.92 -11.98 5.37
CA LEU A 120 -5.48 -10.88 6.24
C LEU A 120 -5.13 -9.61 5.45
N SER A 121 -4.70 -9.76 4.20
CA SER A 121 -4.37 -8.64 3.30
C SER A 121 -5.59 -8.02 2.61
N ALA A 122 -6.71 -8.76 2.51
CA ALA A 122 -7.89 -8.33 1.77
C ALA A 122 -8.47 -6.99 2.26
N PRO A 123 -8.58 -6.70 3.57
CA PRO A 123 -9.05 -5.39 4.04
C PRO A 123 -8.16 -4.24 3.56
N GLY A 124 -6.84 -4.44 3.55
CA GLY A 124 -5.88 -3.46 3.04
C GLY A 124 -6.07 -3.19 1.55
N LEU A 125 -6.27 -4.26 0.76
CA LEU A 125 -6.55 -4.15 -0.67
C LEU A 125 -7.89 -3.46 -0.96
N TRP A 126 -8.91 -3.68 -0.13
CA TRP A 126 -10.18 -2.97 -0.27
C TRP A 126 -10.03 -1.47 0.00
N LEU A 127 -9.25 -1.10 1.02
CA LEU A 127 -8.94 0.30 1.27
C LEU A 127 -8.18 0.92 0.10
N GLN A 128 -7.24 0.18 -0.51
CA GLN A 128 -6.55 0.64 -1.72
C GLN A 128 -7.52 0.94 -2.86
N ARG A 129 -8.58 0.13 -3.06
CA ARG A 129 -9.59 0.43 -4.10
C ARG A 129 -10.30 1.78 -3.88
N LEU A 130 -10.35 2.26 -2.63
CA LEU A 130 -10.84 3.61 -2.32
C LEU A 130 -9.75 4.67 -2.59
N THR A 131 -8.51 4.39 -2.23
CA THR A 131 -7.38 5.34 -2.25
C THR A 131 -6.49 5.29 -3.50
N THR A 132 -6.84 4.47 -4.48
CA THR A 132 -6.22 4.42 -5.81
C THR A 132 -7.31 4.50 -6.88
N LYS A 133 -7.01 5.18 -7.99
CA LYS A 133 -7.89 5.33 -9.15
C LYS A 133 -7.09 5.11 -10.44
N GLU A 134 -7.80 4.84 -11.53
CA GLU A 134 -7.15 4.68 -12.83
C GLU A 134 -6.52 6.02 -13.27
N PRO A 135 -5.20 6.04 -13.53
CA PRO A 135 -4.53 7.22 -14.07
C PRO A 135 -4.80 7.39 -15.56
N ASP A 136 -4.61 8.62 -16.03
CA ASP A 136 -4.45 8.88 -17.46
C ASP A 136 -2.98 8.67 -17.90
N ASP A 137 -2.74 8.72 -19.21
CA ASP A 137 -1.41 8.46 -19.76
C ASP A 137 -0.37 9.50 -19.32
N GLN A 138 -0.75 10.76 -19.13
CA GLN A 138 0.16 11.81 -18.66
C GLN A 138 0.61 11.55 -17.22
N MET A 139 -0.30 11.07 -16.36
CA MET A 139 0.03 10.67 -15.00
C MET A 139 0.95 9.44 -14.98
N ILE A 140 0.77 8.52 -15.93
CA ILE A 140 1.67 7.37 -16.09
C ILE A 140 3.07 7.83 -16.49
N GLU A 141 3.21 8.74 -17.44
CA GLU A 141 4.50 9.30 -17.86
C GLU A 141 5.24 9.96 -16.67
N VAL A 142 4.52 10.76 -15.87
CA VAL A 142 5.07 11.37 -14.66
C VAL A 142 5.52 10.31 -13.65
N ALA A 143 4.74 9.25 -13.46
CA ALA A 143 5.10 8.17 -12.53
C ALA A 143 6.32 7.38 -13.02
N ILE A 144 6.44 7.12 -14.33
CA ILE A 144 7.62 6.48 -14.92
C ILE A 144 8.85 7.35 -14.67
N ALA A 145 8.79 8.64 -14.99
CA ALA A 145 9.90 9.57 -14.76
C ALA A 145 10.31 9.62 -13.27
N ALA A 146 9.34 9.65 -12.36
CA ALA A 146 9.62 9.63 -10.92
C ALA A 146 10.29 8.33 -10.46
N VAL A 147 9.88 7.18 -11.01
CA VAL A 147 10.52 5.88 -10.69
C VAL A 147 11.95 5.83 -11.24
N GLU A 148 12.19 6.34 -12.45
CA GLU A 148 13.52 6.39 -13.06
C GLU A 148 14.52 7.23 -12.27
N GLU A 149 14.06 8.32 -11.64
CA GLU A 149 14.91 9.17 -10.81
C GLU A 149 15.23 8.54 -9.43
N VAL A 150 14.33 7.73 -8.88
CA VAL A 150 14.49 7.15 -7.54
C VAL A 150 15.20 5.80 -7.58
N PHE A 151 15.11 5.08 -8.70
CA PHE A 151 15.49 3.67 -8.78
C PHE A 151 15.97 3.28 -10.19
N ASP A 152 17.14 2.65 -10.28
CA ASP A 152 17.60 2.02 -11.52
C ASP A 152 16.84 0.72 -11.78
N TRP A 153 15.63 0.90 -12.33
CA TRP A 153 14.77 -0.21 -12.67
C TRP A 153 15.33 -1.09 -13.77
N LYS A 154 16.21 -0.56 -14.64
CA LYS A 154 16.83 -1.31 -15.74
C LYS A 154 17.84 -2.32 -15.19
N ALA A 155 18.68 -1.90 -14.26
CA ALA A 155 19.60 -2.80 -13.56
C ALA A 155 18.85 -3.89 -12.79
N TYR A 156 17.81 -3.52 -12.03
CA TYR A 156 16.93 -4.48 -11.34
C TYR A 156 16.28 -5.47 -12.31
N PHE A 157 15.77 -4.97 -13.43
CA PHE A 157 15.11 -5.78 -14.44
C PHE A 157 16.07 -6.80 -15.04
N GLN A 158 17.30 -6.36 -15.37
CA GLN A 158 18.35 -7.23 -15.90
C GLN A 158 18.75 -8.31 -14.89
N GLU A 159 19.01 -7.93 -13.64
CA GLU A 159 19.39 -8.89 -12.60
C GLU A 159 18.30 -9.94 -12.37
N ARG A 160 17.04 -9.49 -12.28
CA ARG A 160 15.91 -10.31 -11.86
C ARG A 160 15.30 -11.15 -12.98
N PHE A 161 15.30 -10.65 -14.22
CA PHE A 161 14.57 -11.26 -15.34
C PHE A 161 15.47 -11.63 -16.53
N ASP A 162 16.58 -10.93 -16.81
CA ASP A 162 17.46 -11.31 -17.94
C ASP A 162 18.35 -12.52 -17.62
N SER A 163 18.56 -12.84 -16.34
CA SER A 163 19.12 -14.13 -15.91
C SER A 163 18.19 -15.33 -16.18
N VAL A 164 16.90 -15.06 -16.47
CA VAL A 164 15.87 -16.04 -16.86
C VAL A 164 15.54 -15.82 -18.33
N LYS A 165 16.47 -16.22 -19.22
CA LYS A 165 16.29 -16.14 -20.68
C LYS A 165 14.90 -16.60 -21.12
N GLY A 166 14.10 -15.64 -21.58
CA GLY A 166 12.81 -15.93 -22.20
C GLY A 166 11.88 -14.73 -22.15
N TYR A 167 12.30 -13.61 -22.74
CA TYR A 167 11.41 -12.49 -23.08
C TYR A 167 10.21 -13.06 -23.86
N ARG A 168 9.08 -13.28 -23.17
CA ARG A 168 7.83 -13.71 -23.81
C ARG A 168 7.25 -12.49 -24.50
N LYS A 169 7.74 -12.22 -25.71
CA LYS A 169 7.04 -11.40 -26.70
C LYS A 169 5.81 -12.21 -27.14
N GLU A 170 4.65 -11.84 -26.65
CA GLU A 170 3.38 -12.03 -27.35
C GLU A 170 2.72 -10.66 -27.54
#